data_AF-A0A7W0HR92-F1
#
_entry.id   AF-A0A7W0HR92-F1
#
_cell.length_a   1.000
_cell.length_b   1.000
_cell.length_c   1.000
_cell.angle_alpha   90.00
_cell.angle_beta   90.00
_cell.angle_gamma   90.00
#
_symmetry.space_group_name_H-M   'P 1'
#
loop_
_entity.id
_entity.type
_entity.pdbx_description
1 polymer ?
#
loop_
_entity_poly.entity_id
_entity_poly.type
_entity_poly.pdbx_seq_one_letter_code
_entity_poly.pdbx_strand_id
1 'polypeptide(L)' 'MVRILAALIIGAVLAVGASAAVVNVAAPTAEAPPNQPLYNYGNR' A
#
# COMPACT_ATOMS: atom_id res chain seq x y z
N MET A 1 17.97 31.49 -2.85
CA MET A 1 16.57 31.02 -2.89
C MET A 1 16.39 29.71 -3.64
N VAL A 2 16.86 29.57 -4.89
CA VAL A 2 16.68 28.33 -5.70
C VAL A 2 17.11 27.04 -4.99
N ARG A 3 18.25 27.07 -4.27
CA ARG A 3 18.75 25.91 -3.50
C ARG A 3 17.79 25.46 -2.38
N ILE A 4 17.06 26.40 -1.77
CA ILE A 4 16.10 26.12 -0.69
C ILE A 4 14.85 25.47 -1.28
N LEU A 5 14.36 25.98 -2.42
CA LEU A 5 13.23 25.39 -3.15
C LEU A 5 13.55 23.96 -3.60
N ALA A 6 14.75 23.71 -4.12
CA ALA A 6 15.19 22.37 -4.49
C ALA A 6 15.22 21.42 -3.27
N ALA A 7 15.76 21.87 -2.14
CA ALA A 7 15.78 21.08 -0.92
C ALA A 7 14.38 20.73 -0.40
N LEU A 8 13.43 21.68 -0.48
CA LEU A 8 12.04 21.46 -0.09
C LEU A 8 11.35 20.42 -1.01
N ILE A 9 11.57 20.52 -2.32
CA ILE A 9 10.98 19.57 -3.28
C ILE A 9 11.53 18.16 -3.03
N ILE A 10 12.86 18.02 -2.86
CA ILE A 10 13.49 16.73 -2.61
C ILE A 10 12.98 16.13 -1.29
N GLY A 11 12.91 16.94 -0.23
CA GLY A 11 12.36 16.50 1.06
C GLY A 11 10.89 16.05 0.95
N ALA A 12 10.07 16.79 0.21
CA ALA A 12 8.67 16.45 0.00
C ALA A 12 8.51 15.12 -0.76
N VAL A 13 9.27 14.92 -1.84
CA VAL A 13 9.24 13.67 -2.63
C VAL A 13 9.66 12.48 -1.76
N LEU A 14 10.72 12.64 -0.97
CA LEU A 14 11.22 11.58 -0.09
C LEU A 14 10.20 11.21 1.00
N ALA A 15 9.55 12.20 1.62
CA ALA A 15 8.54 11.99 2.65
C ALA A 15 7.29 11.28 2.11
N VAL A 16 6.81 11.70 0.93
CA VAL A 16 5.66 11.06 0.26
C VAL A 16 6.00 9.62 -0.13
N GLY A 17 7.18 9.39 -0.70
CA GLY A 17 7.64 8.05 -1.08
C GLY A 17 7.73 7.11 0.12
N ALA A 18 8.30 7.58 1.24
CA ALA A 18 8.39 6.80 2.47
C ALA A 18 6.99 6.46 3.04
N SER A 19 6.07 7.42 3.04
CA SER A 19 4.69 7.23 3.53
C SER A 19 3.95 6.19 2.69
N ALA A 20 4.06 6.27 1.37
CA ALA A 20 3.44 5.30 0.46
C ALA A 20 4.04 3.90 0.60
N ALA A 21 5.36 3.79 0.78
CA ALA A 21 6.03 2.52 1.00
C ALA A 21 5.55 1.84 2.29
N VAL A 22 5.44 2.58 3.39
CA VAL A 22 4.92 2.05 4.67
C VAL A 22 3.48 1.58 4.51
N VAL A 23 2.62 2.35 3.85
CA VAL A 23 1.22 1.95 3.62
C VAL A 23 1.15 0.70 2.75
N ASN A 24 1.97 0.59 1.71
CA ASN A 24 1.96 -0.59 0.84
C ASN A 24 2.52 -1.85 1.52
N VAL A 25 3.49 -1.69 2.44
CA VAL A 25 4.02 -2.80 3.25
C VAL A 25 3.03 -3.21 4.34
N ALA A 26 2.36 -2.24 4.96
CA ALA A 26 1.38 -2.47 6.02
C ALA A 26 -0.01 -2.80 5.48
N ALA A 27 -0.24 -2.68 4.17
CA ALA A 27 -1.49 -3.05 3.54
C ALA A 27 -1.71 -4.55 3.77
N PRO A 28 -2.76 -4.94 4.51
CA PRO A 28 -3.10 -6.35 4.62
C PRO A 28 -3.35 -6.87 3.21
N THR A 29 -2.73 -8.00 2.87
CA THR A 29 -3.06 -8.74 1.64
C THR A 29 -4.57 -8.89 1.62
N ALA A 30 -5.23 -8.38 0.58
CA ALA A 30 -6.68 -8.44 0.45
C ALA A 30 -7.12 -9.90 0.63
N GLU A 31 -7.65 -10.21 1.82
CA GLU A 31 -8.09 -11.54 2.16
C GLU A 31 -9.24 -11.84 1.21
N ALA A 32 -9.08 -12.91 0.43
CA ALA A 32 -10.11 -13.34 -0.51
C ALA A 32 -11.46 -13.42 0.25
N PRO A 33 -12.57 -12.95 -0.35
CA PRO A 33 -13.83 -12.83 0.37
C PRO A 33 -14.18 -14.17 1.04
N PRO A 34 -14.52 -14.18 2.35
CA PRO A 34 -14.74 -15.39 3.15
C PRO A 34 -15.94 -16.24 2.69
N ASN A 35 -16.59 -15.85 1.59
CA ASN A 35 -17.78 -16.48 1.04
C ASN A 35 -17.46 -17.55 -0.02
N GLN A 36 -16.21 -18.01 -0.12
CA GLN A 36 -15.91 -19.21 -0.89
C GLN A 36 -16.19 -20.40 0.03
N PRO A 37 -17.18 -21.27 -0.27
CA PRO A 37 -17.42 -22.44 0.56
C PRO A 37 -16.15 -23.29 0.59
N LEU A 38 -15.49 -23.33 1.77
CA LEU A 38 -14.25 -24.08 2.04
C LEU A 38 -14.37 -25.57 1.71
N TYR A 39 -15.59 -26.07 1.62
CA TYR A 39 -15.91 -27.37 1.06
C TYR A 39 -17.05 -27.20 0.07
N ASN A 40 -16.73 -27.28 -1.22
CA ASN A 40 -17.71 -27.71 -2.19
C ASN A 40 -17.93 -29.22 -1.94
N TYR A 41 -18.74 -29.56 -0.92
CA TYR A 41 -19.39 -30.87 -0.86
C TYR A 41 -20.35 -30.90 -2.04
N GLY A 42 -19.77 -31.13 -3.22
CA GLY A 42 -20.47 -31.21 -4.47
C GLY A 42 -21.64 -32.16 -4.29
N ASN A 43 -22.83 -31.61 -4.43
CA ASN A 43 -23.98 -32.19 -5.08
C ASN A 43 -23.69 -33.55 -5.77
N ARG A 44 -23.80 -34.64 -5.01
CA ARG A 44 -24.27 -36.02 -5.33
C ARG A 44 -23.51 -37.08 -4.56
#